data_AF-A0A7W0SLM5-F1
#
_entry.id   AF-A0A7W0SLM5-F1
#
_cell.length_a   1.000
_cell.length_b   1.000
_cell.length_c   1.000
_cell.angle_alpha   90.00
_cell.angle_beta   90.00
_cell.angle_gamma   90.00
#
_symmetry.space_group_name_H-M   'P 1'
#
loop_
_entity.id
_entity.type
_entity.pdbx_description
1 polymer ?
#
loop_
_entity_poly.entity_id
_entity_poly.type
_entity_poly.pdbx_seq_one_letter_code
_entity_poly.pdbx_strand_id
1 'polypeptide(L)'
;MTRPALVEQVDIRRAGERDATKISWLDSKHSFSFGGHYDPHNTHHGLLLVNNDDRVRPGAGFETHPHRDMEIVTWVLQGSLVHQDSTGHSGLIYPGLAQRMSAGTGILHSEKNDSWRLQGGDT
;
A
#
# COMPACT_ATOMS: atom_id res chain seq x y z
N MET A 1 -3.15 14.27 43.77
CA MET A 1 -2.26 13.42 42.94
C MET A 1 -2.13 14.06 41.58
N THR A 2 -0.93 14.55 41.24
CA THR A 2 -0.64 15.22 39.96
C THR A 2 -0.40 14.14 38.89
N ARG A 3 -1.18 14.14 37.80
CA ARG A 3 -0.89 13.29 36.64
C ARG A 3 0.50 13.67 36.10
N PRO A 4 1.39 12.69 35.83
CA PRO A 4 2.64 13.01 35.15
C PRO A 4 2.29 13.64 33.80
N ALA A 5 2.92 14.76 33.48
CA ALA A 5 2.87 15.32 32.14
C ALA A 5 3.51 14.29 31.19
N LEU A 6 2.77 13.90 30.16
CA LEU A 6 3.34 13.14 29.05
C LEU A 6 4.32 14.07 28.35
N VAL A 7 5.60 13.72 28.33
CA VAL A 7 6.57 14.39 27.47
C VAL A 7 6.30 13.89 26.07
N GLU A 8 5.85 14.76 25.17
CA GLU A 8 5.68 14.41 23.76
C GLU A 8 7.05 14.06 23.19
N GLN A 9 7.25 12.78 22.86
CA GLN A 9 8.44 12.30 22.19
C GLN A 9 8.13 12.20 20.69
N VAL A 10 8.82 13.01 19.89
CA VAL A 10 8.74 12.95 18.43
C VAL A 10 9.81 11.99 17.92
N ASP A 11 9.39 10.93 17.24
CA ASP A 11 10.26 10.03 16.50
C ASP A 11 10.26 10.43 15.02
N ILE A 12 11.45 10.58 14.44
CA ILE A 12 11.64 10.99 13.05
C ILE A 12 12.25 9.83 12.27
N ARG A 13 11.46 9.24 11.37
CA ARG A 13 11.93 8.20 10.43
C ARG A 13 12.22 8.82 9.07
N ARG A 14 13.49 8.88 8.67
CA ARG A 14 13.87 9.49 7.39
C ARG A 14 13.66 8.51 6.23
N ALA A 15 13.32 9.05 5.07
CA ALA A 15 13.00 8.23 3.88
C ALA A 15 14.16 7.34 3.38
N GLY A 16 15.41 7.70 3.71
CA GLY A 16 16.61 6.91 3.37
C GLY A 16 16.96 5.84 4.41
N GLU A 17 16.30 5.84 5.56
CA GLU A 17 16.50 4.88 6.66
C GLU A 17 15.42 3.81 6.71
N ARG A 18 14.41 3.90 5.82
CA ARG A 18 13.37 2.89 5.69
C ARG A 18 13.95 1.60 5.11
N ASP A 19 13.51 0.49 5.65
CA ASP A 19 13.77 -0.81 5.06
C ASP A 19 13.18 -0.88 3.66
N ALA A 20 13.84 -1.64 2.78
CA ALA A 20 13.47 -1.67 1.38
C ALA A 20 13.49 -3.09 0.82
N THR A 21 12.49 -3.40 0.00
CA THR A 21 12.46 -4.56 -0.85
C THR A 21 12.75 -4.11 -2.27
N LYS A 22 13.86 -4.60 -2.85
CA LYS A 22 14.24 -4.30 -4.23
C LYS A 22 14.41 -5.59 -5.03
N ILE A 23 13.45 -5.84 -5.91
CA ILE A 23 13.44 -6.99 -6.83
C ILE A 23 13.37 -6.48 -8.27
N SER A 24 13.33 -7.40 -9.25
CA SER A 24 13.42 -7.06 -10.67
C SER A 24 12.37 -6.03 -11.12
N TRP A 25 11.16 -6.08 -10.55
CA TRP A 25 10.03 -5.26 -10.95
C TRP A 25 9.51 -4.28 -9.89
N LEU A 26 9.97 -4.39 -8.63
CA LEU A 26 9.50 -3.58 -7.50
C LEU A 26 10.69 -2.95 -6.76
N ASP A 27 10.59 -1.64 -6.51
CA ASP A 27 11.39 -0.90 -5.54
C ASP A 27 10.43 -0.34 -4.49
N SER A 28 10.38 -0.99 -3.32
CA SER A 28 9.44 -0.70 -2.23
C SER A 28 10.19 -0.25 -0.99
N LYS A 29 9.69 0.80 -0.32
CA LYS A 29 10.20 1.27 0.97
C LYS A 29 9.14 1.15 2.05
N HIS A 30 9.50 0.58 3.18
CA HIS A 30 8.59 0.23 4.27
C HIS A 30 8.80 1.16 5.48
N SER A 31 7.75 1.82 5.92
CA SER A 31 7.82 2.67 7.13
C SER A 31 7.74 1.85 8.42
N PHE A 32 7.22 0.62 8.36
CA PHE A 32 7.09 -0.33 9.47
C PHE A 32 7.61 -1.71 9.07
N SER A 33 7.68 -2.63 10.03
CA SER A 33 7.98 -4.04 9.79
C SER A 33 7.07 -4.64 8.71
N PHE A 34 7.66 -5.20 7.66
CA PHE A 34 6.92 -5.72 6.51
C PHE A 34 7.71 -6.81 5.78
N GLY A 35 7.01 -7.82 5.27
CA GLY A 35 7.62 -8.91 4.51
C GLY A 35 8.67 -9.66 5.32
N GLY A 36 9.90 -9.75 4.80
CA GLY A 36 11.02 -10.40 5.47
C GLY A 36 11.74 -9.54 6.51
N HIS A 37 11.37 -8.25 6.65
CA HIS A 37 11.97 -7.35 7.62
C HIS A 37 11.11 -7.23 8.89
N TYR A 38 11.73 -7.37 10.06
CA TYR A 38 11.07 -7.24 11.35
C TYR A 38 11.90 -6.43 12.34
N ASP A 39 11.31 -5.34 12.83
CA ASP A 39 11.79 -4.56 13.98
C ASP A 39 10.67 -4.53 15.04
N PRO A 40 10.84 -5.17 16.22
CA PRO A 40 9.82 -5.19 17.25
C PRO A 40 9.47 -3.80 17.81
N HIS A 41 10.34 -2.81 17.60
CA HIS A 41 10.13 -1.43 18.03
C HIS A 41 9.45 -0.55 16.96
N ASN A 42 9.21 -1.09 15.75
CA ASN A 42 8.60 -0.36 14.64
C ASN A 42 7.64 -1.25 13.85
N THR A 43 6.61 -1.76 14.52
CA THR A 43 5.62 -2.65 13.90
C THR A 43 4.40 -1.90 13.35
N HIS A 44 4.07 -0.72 13.90
CA HIS A 44 2.92 0.10 13.51
C HIS A 44 2.94 1.47 14.21
N HIS A 45 2.07 2.38 13.78
CA HIS A 45 1.74 3.62 14.50
C HIS A 45 0.23 3.72 14.73
N GLY A 46 -0.23 3.49 15.96
CA GLY A 46 -1.66 3.44 16.26
C GLY A 46 -2.37 2.36 15.43
N LEU A 47 -3.31 2.74 14.57
CA LEU A 47 -4.01 1.80 13.67
C LEU A 47 -3.31 1.63 12.31
N LEU A 48 -2.28 2.43 12.01
CA LEU A 48 -1.55 2.33 10.76
C LEU A 48 -0.49 1.23 10.86
N LEU A 49 -0.82 0.06 10.31
CA LEU A 49 0.04 -1.13 10.37
C LEU A 49 1.08 -1.15 9.26
N VAL A 50 0.73 -0.67 8.06
CA VAL A 50 1.59 -0.69 6.87
C VAL A 50 1.53 0.66 6.18
N ASN A 51 2.69 1.17 5.80
CA ASN A 51 2.82 2.32 4.92
C ASN A 51 4.03 2.08 4.02
N ASN A 52 3.74 1.73 2.76
CA ASN A 52 4.74 1.43 1.75
C ASN A 52 4.75 2.52 0.67
N ASP A 53 5.94 2.76 0.12
CA ASP A 53 6.18 3.64 -1.02
C ASP A 53 6.77 2.78 -2.14
N ASP A 54 5.92 2.47 -3.13
CA ASP A 54 6.17 1.44 -4.13
C ASP A 54 6.36 2.04 -5.52
N ARG A 55 7.45 1.64 -6.17
CA ARG A 55 7.67 1.85 -7.61
C ARG A 55 7.58 0.53 -8.34
N VAL A 56 6.51 0.38 -9.10
CA VAL A 56 6.19 -0.84 -9.87
C VAL A 56 6.55 -0.62 -11.34
N ARG A 57 7.35 -1.50 -11.92
CA ARG A 57 7.70 -1.44 -13.36
C ARG A 57 6.47 -1.61 -14.26
N PRO A 58 6.48 -1.05 -15.48
CA PRO A 58 5.43 -1.27 -16.46
C PRO A 58 5.21 -2.76 -16.75
N GLY A 59 3.94 -3.18 -16.85
CA GLY A 59 3.54 -4.56 -17.12
C GLY A 59 3.70 -5.52 -15.93
N ALA A 60 4.11 -5.03 -14.77
CA ALA A 60 4.28 -5.82 -13.56
C ALA A 60 3.28 -5.41 -12.47
N GLY A 61 3.25 -6.18 -11.39
CA GLY A 61 2.41 -5.91 -10.25
C GLY A 61 2.32 -7.09 -9.30
N PHE A 62 1.42 -6.94 -8.34
CA PHE A 62 1.07 -7.99 -7.40
C PHE A 62 0.03 -8.90 -8.05
N GLU A 63 0.37 -10.16 -8.22
CA GLU A 63 -0.58 -11.20 -8.61
C GLU A 63 -1.67 -11.39 -7.56
N THR A 64 -2.76 -12.07 -7.91
CA THR A 64 -3.89 -12.28 -7.00
C THR A 64 -3.45 -12.88 -5.66
N HIS A 65 -3.73 -12.18 -4.56
CA HIS A 65 -3.35 -12.56 -3.21
C HIS A 65 -4.44 -12.19 -2.18
N PRO A 66 -4.48 -12.85 -1.00
CA PRO A 66 -5.53 -12.64 -0.01
C PRO A 66 -5.22 -11.52 0.98
N HIS A 67 -6.27 -10.82 1.42
CA HIS A 67 -6.31 -10.04 2.65
C HIS A 67 -7.55 -10.37 3.48
N ARG A 68 -7.48 -10.11 4.79
CA ARG A 68 -8.56 -10.26 5.76
C ARG A 68 -8.34 -9.25 6.90
N ASP A 69 -9.43 -8.79 7.51
CA ASP A 69 -9.43 -7.91 8.69
C ASP A 69 -8.58 -6.64 8.52
N MET A 70 -8.58 -6.06 7.31
CA MET A 70 -7.75 -4.92 6.93
C MET A 70 -8.51 -3.93 6.03
N GLU A 71 -8.26 -2.65 6.26
CA GLU A 71 -8.61 -1.58 5.34
C GLU A 71 -7.35 -1.17 4.57
N ILE A 72 -7.42 -1.20 3.24
CA ILE A 72 -6.30 -0.87 2.36
C ILE A 72 -6.66 0.42 1.62
N VAL A 73 -5.73 1.38 1.64
CA VAL A 73 -5.86 2.63 0.91
C VAL A 73 -4.68 2.75 -0.04
N THR A 74 -4.98 2.81 -1.33
CA THR A 74 -3.99 2.96 -2.40
C THR A 74 -4.09 4.35 -3.00
N TRP A 75 -2.96 5.07 -3.04
CA TRP A 75 -2.85 6.39 -3.63
C TRP A 75 -1.70 6.41 -4.64
N VAL A 76 -2.06 6.50 -5.92
CA VAL A 76 -1.10 6.60 -7.02
C VAL A 76 -0.56 8.03 -7.13
N LEU A 77 0.77 8.18 -7.04
CA LEU A 77 1.45 9.47 -7.19
C LEU A 77 1.83 9.78 -8.65
N GLN A 78 2.13 8.74 -9.44
CA GLN A 78 2.48 8.85 -10.86
C GLN A 78 2.08 7.57 -11.61
N GLY A 79 1.62 7.70 -12.86
CA GLY A 79 1.22 6.58 -13.69
C GLY A 79 -0.21 6.13 -13.40
N SER A 80 -0.45 4.81 -13.42
CA SER A 80 -1.75 4.23 -13.07
C SER A 80 -1.60 2.82 -12.51
N LEU A 81 -2.59 2.39 -11.73
CA LEU A 81 -2.67 1.06 -11.13
C LEU A 81 -4.05 0.46 -11.39
N VAL A 82 -4.06 -0.76 -11.92
CA VAL A 82 -5.26 -1.57 -12.11
C VAL A 82 -5.50 -2.38 -10.85
N HIS A 83 -6.67 -2.22 -10.26
CA HIS A 83 -7.19 -3.08 -9.19
C HIS A 83 -8.24 -4.03 -9.75
N GLN A 84 -8.22 -5.29 -9.28
CA GLN A 84 -9.28 -6.27 -9.51
C GLN A 84 -9.43 -7.13 -8.25
N ASP A 85 -10.66 -7.43 -7.84
CA ASP A 85 -10.93 -8.28 -6.66
C ASP A 85 -11.99 -9.38 -6.88
N SER A 86 -12.03 -10.32 -5.94
CA SER A 86 -12.92 -11.47 -5.95
C SER A 86 -14.41 -11.14 -5.74
N THR A 87 -14.74 -9.89 -5.43
CA THR A 87 -16.14 -9.42 -5.35
C THR A 87 -16.63 -8.82 -6.68
N GLY A 88 -15.76 -8.81 -7.69
CA GLY A 88 -16.08 -8.33 -9.03
C GLY A 88 -15.81 -6.84 -9.21
N HIS A 89 -15.25 -6.14 -8.23
CA HIS A 89 -14.81 -4.76 -8.46
C HIS A 89 -13.51 -4.75 -9.25
N SER A 90 -13.43 -3.79 -10.15
CA SER A 90 -12.22 -3.46 -10.88
C SER A 90 -12.18 -1.98 -11.18
N GLY A 91 -10.98 -1.42 -11.27
CA GLY A 91 -10.83 0.01 -11.49
C GLY A 91 -9.41 0.42 -11.80
N LEU A 92 -9.30 1.60 -12.42
CA LEU A 92 -8.04 2.27 -12.69
C LEU A 92 -7.83 3.38 -11.67
N ILE A 93 -6.73 3.31 -10.93
CA ILE A 93 -6.31 4.31 -9.95
C ILE A 93 -5.20 5.14 -10.59
N TYR A 94 -5.32 6.48 -10.53
CA TYR A 94 -4.38 7.42 -11.14
C TYR A 94 -4.23 8.67 -10.26
N PRO A 95 -3.23 9.54 -10.51
CA PRO A 95 -3.00 10.73 -9.69
C PRO A 95 -4.25 11.60 -9.54
N GLY A 96 -4.58 11.93 -8.29
CA GLY A 96 -5.79 12.66 -7.92
C GLY A 96 -6.92 11.76 -7.40
N LEU A 97 -6.78 10.43 -7.51
CA LEU A 97 -7.70 9.45 -6.93
C LEU A 97 -7.00 8.66 -5.82
N ALA A 98 -7.71 8.48 -4.70
CA ALA A 98 -7.39 7.47 -3.71
C ALA A 98 -8.47 6.38 -3.75
N GLN A 99 -8.04 5.13 -3.73
CA GLN A 99 -8.93 3.98 -3.67
C GLN A 99 -8.86 3.38 -2.26
N ARG A 100 -10.01 2.89 -1.78
CA ARG A 100 -10.14 2.17 -0.52
C ARG A 100 -10.75 0.80 -0.80
N MET A 101 -10.22 -0.24 -0.17
CA MET A 101 -10.80 -1.58 -0.12
C MET A 101 -10.94 -2.02 1.34
N SER A 102 -12.11 -2.55 1.69
CA SER A 102 -12.36 -3.21 2.97
C SER A 102 -12.28 -4.72 2.78
N ALA A 103 -11.26 -5.37 3.33
CA ALA A 103 -11.09 -6.81 3.17
C ALA A 103 -12.13 -7.63 3.95
N GLY A 104 -12.64 -7.08 5.06
CA GLY A 104 -13.63 -7.74 5.90
C GLY A 104 -13.22 -9.17 6.28
N THR A 105 -14.13 -10.13 6.12
CA THR A 105 -13.87 -11.56 6.40
C THR A 105 -12.95 -12.23 5.38
N GLY A 106 -12.56 -11.56 4.31
CA GLY A 106 -11.61 -12.05 3.33
C GLY A 106 -11.90 -11.53 1.91
N ILE A 107 -10.83 -11.13 1.21
CA ILE A 107 -10.88 -10.77 -0.20
C ILE A 107 -9.61 -11.25 -0.90
N LEU A 108 -9.72 -11.68 -2.15
CA LEU A 108 -8.57 -11.87 -3.05
C LEU A 108 -8.52 -10.68 -3.99
N HIS A 109 -7.34 -10.10 -4.21
CA HIS A 109 -7.18 -8.98 -5.13
C HIS A 109 -5.82 -8.97 -5.82
N SER A 110 -5.73 -8.22 -6.91
CA SER A 110 -4.48 -7.99 -7.66
C SER A 110 -4.34 -6.51 -7.99
N GLU A 111 -3.10 -6.04 -8.04
CA GLU A 111 -2.74 -4.64 -8.26
C GLU A 111 -1.60 -4.55 -9.28
N LYS A 112 -1.87 -4.07 -10.49
CA LYS A 112 -0.90 -4.11 -11.60
C LYS A 112 -0.69 -2.75 -12.26
N ASN A 113 0.56 -2.43 -12.58
CA ASN A 113 0.91 -1.36 -13.50
C ASN A 113 0.70 -1.86 -14.94
N ASP A 114 -0.56 -2.09 -15.28
CA ASP A 114 -0.97 -2.61 -16.58
C ASP A 114 -1.51 -1.50 -17.48
N SER A 115 -1.57 -1.79 -18.78
CA SER A 115 -2.00 -0.93 -19.86
C SER A 115 -3.51 -0.67 -19.93
N TRP A 116 -4.29 -1.12 -18.94
CA TRP A 116 -5.73 -0.83 -18.91
C TRP A 116 -5.95 0.67 -18.82
N ARG A 117 -6.26 1.28 -19.96
CA ARG A 117 -6.81 2.62 -20.04
C ARG A 117 -8.33 2.43 -20.08
N LEU A 118 -9.07 3.22 -19.31
CA LEU A 118 -10.51 3.35 -19.54
C LEU A 118 -10.67 3.71 -21.03
N GLN A 119 -11.05 2.75 -21.86
CA GLN A 119 -11.34 3.01 -23.27
C GLN A 119 -12.59 3.87 -23.27
N GLY A 120 -12.40 5.17 -23.42
CA GLY A 120 -13.46 6.07 -23.79
C GLY A 120 -13.73 5.91 -25.28
N GLY A 121 -14.84 5.26 -25.61
CA GLY A 121 -15.53 5.40 -26.90
C GLY A 121 -15.41 4.21 -27.84
N ASP A 122 -16.57 3.64 -28.18
CA ASP A 122 -16.78 3.00 -29.49
C ASP A 122 -16.34 3.97 -30.59
N THR A 123 -15.36 3.56 -31.40
CA THR A 123 -15.33 3.66 -32.88
C THR A 123 -14.35 2.65 -33.43
#